data_AF-A0A8K0G617-F1
#
_entry.id   AF-A0A8K0G617-F1
#
_cell.length_a   1.000
_cell.length_b   1.000
_cell.length_c   1.000
_cell.angle_alpha   90.00
_cell.angle_beta   90.00
_cell.angle_gamma   90.00
#
_symmetry.space_group_name_H-M   'P 1'
#
loop_
_entity.id
_entity.type
_entity.pdbx_description
1 polymer ?
#
loop_
_entity_poly.entity_id
_entity_poly.type
_entity_poly.pdbx_seq_one_letter_code
_entity_poly.pdbx_strand_id
1 'polypeptide(L)' 'MNDYRGLAPMDMSGNLHERWKFWKQKFNTYLKATEICKKSEETQCAQLLQYIGDEAIHIYNTFKFE' A
#
# COMPACT_ATOMS: atom_id res chain seq x y z
N MET A 1 -12.05 6.03 -15.62
CA MET A 1 -12.01 4.69 -15.00
C MET A 1 -10.62 4.51 -14.44
N ASN A 2 -10.46 4.50 -13.10
CA ASN A 2 -9.15 4.23 -12.52
C ASN A 2 -8.80 2.77 -12.85
N ASP A 3 -7.85 2.62 -13.76
CA ASP A 3 -7.26 1.34 -14.12
C ASP A 3 -6.34 0.93 -12.96
N TYR A 4 -6.95 0.40 -11.89
CA TYR A 4 -6.22 -0.21 -10.77
C TYR A 4 -5.54 -1.46 -11.33
N ARG A 5 -4.34 -1.31 -11.88
CA ARG A 5 -3.50 -2.38 -12.44
C ARG A 5 -3.10 -3.41 -11.39
N GLY A 6 -4.07 -4.15 -10.85
CA GLY A 6 -3.93 -5.30 -9.96
C GLY A 6 -4.26 -5.07 -8.47
N LEU A 7 -4.13 -3.84 -7.94
CA LEU A 7 -4.38 -3.56 -6.52
C LEU A 7 -5.40 -2.44 -6.31
N ALA A 8 -6.49 -2.77 -5.63
CA ALA A 8 -7.41 -1.78 -5.08
C ALA A 8 -6.84 -1.18 -3.79
N PRO A 9 -7.19 0.07 -3.46
CA PRO A 9 -6.86 0.68 -2.17
C PRO A 9 -7.30 -0.16 -0.98
N MET A 10 -6.66 0.07 0.17
CA MET A 10 -7.08 -0.58 1.40
C MET A 10 -8.42 0.01 1.86
N ASP A 11 -9.39 -0.86 2.14
CA ASP A 11 -10.63 -0.46 2.81
C ASP A 11 -10.36 -0.35 4.32
N MET A 12 -10.57 0.84 4.87
CA MET A 12 -10.33 1.17 6.29
C MET A 12 -11.55 0.90 7.19
N SER A 13 -12.68 0.45 6.64
CA SER A 13 -13.91 0.23 7.39
C SER A 13 -13.95 -1.12 8.12
N GLY A 14 -14.64 -1.23 9.25
CA GLY A 14 -14.84 -2.51 9.95
C GLY A 14 -13.56 -3.05 10.60
N ASN A 15 -13.25 -4.34 10.40
CA ASN A 15 -12.07 -4.97 11.02
C ASN A 15 -10.78 -4.59 10.28
N LEU A 16 -10.16 -3.51 10.75
CA LEU A 16 -8.93 -2.96 10.17
C LEU A 16 -7.75 -3.95 10.17
N HIS A 17 -7.63 -4.78 11.22
CA HIS A 17 -6.52 -5.72 11.36
C HIS A 17 -6.50 -6.77 10.25
N GLU A 18 -7.63 -7.44 10.04
CA GLU A 18 -7.77 -8.46 9.00
C GLU A 18 -7.63 -7.86 7.59
N ARG A 19 -8.21 -6.67 7.39
CA ARG A 19 -8.10 -5.95 6.11
C ARG A 19 -6.67 -5.55 5.80
N TRP A 20 -5.92 -5.04 6.77
CA TRP A 20 -4.50 -4.71 6.60
C TRP A 20 -3.69 -5.96 6.25
N LYS A 21 -3.89 -7.06 6.97
CA LYS A 21 -3.18 -8.31 6.74
C LYS A 21 -3.42 -8.84 5.32
N PHE A 22 -4.67 -8.86 4.89
CA PHE A 22 -5.05 -9.28 3.54
C PHE A 22 -4.50 -8.35 2.46
N TRP A 23 -4.65 -7.03 2.64
CA TRP A 23 -4.15 -6.04 1.68
C TRP A 23 -2.62 -6.07 1.56
N LYS A 24 -1.90 -6.16 2.68
CA LYS A 24 -0.44 -6.29 2.73
C LYS A 24 0.04 -7.53 1.98
N GLN A 25 -0.67 -8.66 2.10
CA GLN A 25 -0.34 -9.87 1.34
C GLN A 25 -0.49 -9.63 -0.17
N LYS A 26 -1.59 -9.00 -0.61
CA LYS A 26 -1.78 -8.64 -2.02
C LYS A 26 -0.69 -7.69 -2.52
N PHE A 27 -0.36 -6.66 -1.75
CA PHE A 27 0.68 -5.69 -2.07
C PHE A 27 2.05 -6.37 -2.22
N ASN A 28 2.42 -7.26 -1.29
CA ASN A 28 3.67 -8.03 -1.39
C ASN A 28 3.72 -8.93 -2.63
N THR A 29 2.62 -9.60 -2.98
CA THR A 29 2.53 -10.39 -4.22
C THR A 29 2.74 -9.51 -5.45
N TYR A 30 2.14 -8.32 -5.48
CA TYR A 30 2.31 -7.36 -6.55
C TYR A 30 3.75 -6.87 -6.67
N LEU A 31 4.40 -6.50 -5.56
CA LEU A 31 5.81 -6.06 -5.55
C LEU A 31 6.74 -7.12 -6.12
N LYS A 32 6.48 -8.40 -5.83
CA LYS A 32 7.25 -9.53 -6.38
C LYS A 32 6.96 -9.73 -7.87
N ALA A 33 5.68 -9.76 -8.26
CA ALA A 33 5.27 -9.99 -9.64
C ALA A 33 5.76 -8.90 -10.61
N THR A 34 5.92 -7.67 -10.11
CA THR A 34 6.39 -6.52 -10.89
C THR A 34 7.87 -6.22 -10.69
N GLU A 35 8.58 -7.07 -9.93
CA GLU A 35 9.98 -6.91 -9.54
C GLU A 35 10.31 -5.58 -8.83
N ILE A 36 9.30 -4.82 -8.38
CA ILE A 36 9.49 -3.58 -7.61
C ILE A 36 10.24 -3.88 -6.31
N CYS A 37 10.13 -5.09 -5.77
CA CYS A 37 10.90 -5.54 -4.60
C CYS A 37 12.42 -5.50 -4.80
N LYS A 38 12.92 -5.39 -6.04
CA LYS A 38 14.36 -5.24 -6.35
C LYS A 38 14.82 -3.77 -6.41
N LYS A 39 13.89 -2.80 -6.34
CA LYS A 39 14.17 -1.37 -6.39
C LYS A 39 14.52 -0.82 -5.00
N SER A 40 14.99 0.44 -4.95
CA SER A 40 15.30 1.11 -3.68
C SER A 40 14.11 1.12 -2.72
N GLU A 41 14.39 1.12 -1.43
CA GLU A 41 13.37 1.21 -0.38
C GLU A 41 12.48 2.45 -0.57
N GLU A 42 13.08 3.59 -0.94
CA GLU A 42 12.35 4.81 -1.28
C GLU A 42 11.30 4.57 -2.38
N THR A 43 11.66 3.83 -3.45
CA THR A 43 10.72 3.50 -4.52
C THR A 43 9.62 2.56 -4.02
N GLN A 44 9.94 1.60 -3.16
CA GLN A 44 8.96 0.67 -2.58
C GLN A 44 7.98 1.42 -1.65
N CYS A 45 8.48 2.35 -0.84
CA CYS A 45 7.68 3.23 0.00
C CYS A 45 6.76 4.14 -0.83
N ALA A 46 7.28 4.75 -1.90
CA ALA A 46 6.46 5.55 -2.81
C ALA A 46 5.33 4.72 -3.44
N GLN A 47 5.60 3.46 -3.81
CA GLN A 47 4.59 2.55 -4.33
C GLN A 47 3.55 2.17 -3.27
N LEU A 48 3.97 1.95 -2.02
CA LEU A 48 3.04 1.70 -0.91
C LEU A 48 2.08 2.88 -0.76
N LEU A 49 2.60 4.10 -0.70
CA LEU A 49 1.79 5.32 -0.57
C LEU A 49 0.85 5.51 -1.76
N GLN A 50 1.29 5.21 -2.97
CA GLN A 50 0.45 5.29 -4.17
C GLN A 50 -0.74 4.31 -4.15
N TYR A 51 -0.57 3.11 -3.60
CA TYR A 51 -1.58 2.06 -3.63
C TYR A 51 -2.44 1.94 -2.37
N ILE A 52 -1.96 2.40 -1.22
CA ILE A 52 -2.66 2.22 0.07
C ILE A 52 -3.95 3.05 0.15
N GLY A 53 -4.02 4.16 -0.59
CA GLY A 53 -5.19 5.03 -0.70
C GLY A 53 -5.09 6.30 0.14
N ASP A 54 -5.92 7.29 -0.20
CA ASP A 54 -5.84 8.66 0.34
C ASP A 54 -5.93 8.71 1.87
N GLU A 55 -6.82 7.91 2.48
CA GLU A 55 -7.01 7.88 3.94
C GLU A 55 -5.75 7.38 4.67
N ALA A 56 -5.08 6.35 4.14
CA ALA A 56 -3.82 5.87 4.67
C ALA A 56 -2.68 6.87 4.49
N ILE A 57 -2.64 7.60 3.36
CA ILE A 57 -1.66 8.66 3.14
C ILE A 57 -1.85 9.77 4.19
N HIS A 58 -3.10 10.14 4.50
CA HIS A 58 -3.37 11.13 5.55
C HIS A 58 -2.84 10.65 6.91
N ILE A 59 -3.05 9.38 7.26
CA ILE A 59 -2.49 8.79 8.49
C ILE A 59 -0.96 8.83 8.46
N TYR A 60 -0.34 8.42 7.35
CA TYR A 60 1.12 8.46 7.19
C TYR A 60 1.68 9.87 7.39
N ASN A 61 1.00 10.90 6.88
CA ASN A 61 1.41 12.30 7.05
C ASN A 61 1.32 12.80 8.51
N THR A 62 0.65 12.06 9.41
CA THR A 62 0.67 12.35 10.86
C THR A 62 1.87 11.74 11.58
N PHE A 63 2.62 10.84 10.94
CA PHE A 63 3.75 10.17 11.56
C PHE A 63 4.89 11.18 11.72
N LYS A 64 5.45 11.20 12.94
CA LYS A 64 6.69 11.93 13.24
C LYS A 64 7.82 10.92 13.22
N PHE A 65 8.79 11.12 12.34
CA PHE A 65 10.01 10.35 12.28
C PHE A 65 11.08 11.14 13.05
N GLU A 66 11.68 10.51 14.06
CA GLU A 66 12.79 11.03 14.85
C GLU A 66 14.14 10.64 14.24
#